data_AF-A0A4Y9PDY1-F1
#
_entry.id   AF-A0A4Y9PDY1-F1
#
_cell.length_a   1.000
_cell.length_b   1.000
_cell.length_c   1.000
_cell.angle_alpha   90.00
_cell.angle_beta   90.00
_cell.angle_gamma   90.00
#
_symmetry.space_group_name_H-M   'P 1'
#
loop_
_entity.id
_entity.type
_entity.pdbx_description
1 polymer ?
#
loop_
_entity_poly.entity_id
_entity_poly.type
_entity_poly.pdbx_seq_one_letter_code
_entity_poly.pdbx_strand_id
1 'polypeptide(L)'
;MIARLLLQNTVFVVAMGAVLFASAGTLQWPSAWTSLATSALLGPLCGWWLYRIDPALLAERLRPVLQKDQPAADKMFMTAFVFVMLAWLVVMGLDRRFQSSDMPTALQTLGLVLFLASTLFTMWVFRENSFAAPVVKLQTERAQHVISTGPYAHVRHPMYSGMVLFFAGLPLLLGSWWGLAMLPLFVALFAVRISIEERTLRAGLPGYTEYAARVRYRLVPGVW
;
A
#
# COMPACT_ATOMS: atom_id res chain seq x y z
N MET A 1 -8.48 15.77 -13.00
CA MET A 1 -8.10 14.53 -12.31
C MET A 1 -6.72 14.02 -12.71
N ILE A 2 -6.44 13.84 -14.00
CA ILE A 2 -5.12 13.36 -14.49
C ILE A 2 -3.96 14.27 -14.05
N ALA A 3 -4.09 15.60 -14.15
CA ALA A 3 -3.04 16.52 -13.67
C ALA A 3 -2.73 16.34 -12.17
N ARG A 4 -3.77 16.10 -11.34
CA ARG A 4 -3.62 15.82 -9.90
C ARG A 4 -2.94 14.48 -9.66
N LEU A 5 -3.29 13.45 -10.41
CA LEU A 5 -2.61 12.15 -10.37
C LEU A 5 -1.13 12.29 -10.69
N LEU A 6 -0.80 12.96 -11.80
CA LEU A 6 0.60 13.19 -12.20
C LEU A 6 1.36 13.99 -11.15
N LEU A 7 0.77 15.07 -10.64
CA LEU A 7 1.38 15.88 -9.59
C LEU A 7 1.64 15.08 -8.31
N GLN A 8 0.64 14.37 -7.80
CA GLN A 8 0.78 13.56 -6.58
C GLN A 8 1.82 12.45 -6.75
N ASN A 9 1.84 11.79 -7.91
CA ASN A 9 2.83 10.77 -8.22
C ASN A 9 4.25 11.35 -8.28
N THR A 10 4.44 12.47 -8.99
CA THR A 10 5.74 13.14 -9.08
C THR A 10 6.23 13.58 -7.70
N VAL A 11 5.36 14.20 -6.89
CA VAL A 11 5.70 14.59 -5.51
C VAL A 11 6.11 13.37 -4.69
N PHE A 12 5.36 12.27 -4.78
CA PHE A 12 5.68 11.03 -4.06
C PHE A 12 7.03 10.45 -4.48
N VAL A 13 7.29 10.30 -5.79
CA VAL A 13 8.54 9.75 -6.32
C VAL A 13 9.73 10.64 -5.94
N VAL A 14 9.60 11.96 -6.09
CA VAL A 14 10.66 12.91 -5.72
C VAL A 14 10.93 12.88 -4.22
N ALA A 15 9.88 12.87 -3.39
CA ALA A 15 10.03 12.79 -1.94
C ALA A 15 10.68 11.47 -1.50
N MET A 16 10.26 10.33 -2.07
CA MET A 16 10.87 9.03 -1.80
C MET A 16 12.35 9.02 -2.20
N GLY A 17 12.68 9.52 -3.40
CA GLY A 17 14.05 9.62 -3.88
C GLY A 17 14.90 10.53 -3.00
N ALA A 18 14.37 11.68 -2.60
CA ALA A 18 15.06 12.60 -1.70
C ALA A 18 15.42 11.93 -0.37
N VAL A 19 14.47 11.23 0.26
CA VAL A 19 14.73 10.50 1.52
C VAL A 19 15.77 9.41 1.33
N LEU A 20 15.63 8.56 0.31
CA LEU A 20 16.54 7.44 0.03
C LEU A 20 17.97 7.93 -0.25
N PHE A 21 18.14 8.89 -1.17
CA PHE A 21 19.46 9.35 -1.56
C PHE A 21 20.11 10.26 -0.50
N ALA A 22 19.34 11.07 0.23
CA ALA A 22 19.89 11.87 1.32
C ALA A 22 20.39 10.99 2.47
N SER A 23 19.65 9.94 2.82
CA SER A 23 20.08 8.98 3.85
C SER A 23 21.23 8.09 3.38
N ALA A 24 21.23 7.65 2.12
CA ALA A 24 22.32 6.88 1.51
C ALA A 24 23.62 7.68 1.33
N GLY A 25 23.54 9.00 1.15
CA GLY A 25 24.70 9.86 0.89
C GLY A 25 25.35 9.64 -0.48
N THR A 26 24.67 8.95 -1.41
CA THR A 26 25.17 8.69 -2.76
C THR A 26 24.01 8.55 -3.75
N LEU A 27 24.22 8.98 -5.00
CA LEU A 27 23.30 8.72 -6.12
C LEU A 27 23.64 7.41 -6.85
N GLN A 28 24.78 6.78 -6.53
CA GLN A 28 25.25 5.54 -7.14
C GLN A 28 24.57 4.33 -6.49
N TRP A 29 23.26 4.24 -6.68
CA TRP A 29 22.42 3.15 -6.18
C TRP A 29 21.42 2.73 -7.26
N PRO A 30 21.84 1.86 -8.21
CA PRO A 30 21.01 1.47 -9.34
C PRO A 30 19.63 0.96 -8.94
N SER A 31 19.54 0.14 -7.88
CA SER A 31 18.27 -0.44 -7.43
C SER A 31 17.29 0.59 -6.87
N ALA A 32 17.78 1.69 -6.26
CA ALA A 32 16.93 2.82 -5.88
C ALA A 32 16.42 3.59 -7.11
N TRP A 33 17.25 3.78 -8.13
CA TRP A 33 16.77 4.32 -9.41
C TRP A 33 15.74 3.42 -10.08
N THR A 34 15.94 2.09 -10.04
CA THR A 34 14.96 1.13 -10.53
C THR A 34 13.63 1.28 -9.79
N SER A 35 13.62 1.32 -8.45
CA SER A 35 12.38 1.46 -7.67
C SER A 35 11.66 2.79 -7.95
N LEU A 36 12.41 3.89 -8.10
CA LEU A 36 11.87 5.20 -8.46
C LEU A 36 11.29 5.22 -9.87
N ALA A 37 12.00 4.67 -10.86
CA ALA A 37 11.54 4.57 -12.24
C ALA A 37 10.29 3.69 -12.35
N THR A 38 10.28 2.53 -11.66
CA THR A 38 9.11 1.65 -11.56
C THR A 38 7.91 2.41 -10.98
N SER A 39 8.10 3.16 -9.89
CA SER A 39 7.03 3.96 -9.28
C SER A 39 6.55 5.09 -10.20
N ALA A 40 7.49 5.80 -10.85
CA ALA A 40 7.21 6.90 -11.76
C ALA A 40 6.41 6.47 -12.99
N LEU A 41 6.62 5.24 -13.46
CA LEU A 41 5.89 4.67 -14.59
C LEU A 41 4.57 4.03 -14.17
N LEU A 42 4.59 3.15 -13.16
CA LEU A 42 3.40 2.39 -12.78
C LEU A 42 2.30 3.26 -12.17
N GLY A 43 2.64 4.28 -11.37
CA GLY A 43 1.65 5.15 -10.75
C GLY A 43 0.71 5.82 -11.76
N PRO A 44 1.24 6.57 -12.76
CA PRO A 44 0.45 7.16 -13.83
C PRO A 44 -0.24 6.13 -14.73
N LEU A 45 0.41 5.03 -15.06
CA LEU A 45 -0.19 3.97 -15.91
C LEU A 45 -1.39 3.31 -15.22
N CYS A 46 -1.24 2.92 -13.96
CA CYS A 46 -2.31 2.33 -13.16
C CYS A 46 -3.43 3.33 -12.90
N GLY A 47 -3.08 4.58 -12.59
CA GLY A 47 -4.07 5.65 -12.40
C GLY A 47 -4.81 6.00 -13.69
N TRP A 48 -4.15 6.00 -14.84
CA TRP A 48 -4.79 6.19 -16.14
C TRP A 48 -5.69 5.00 -16.51
N TRP A 49 -5.24 3.77 -16.27
CA TRP A 49 -6.09 2.58 -16.42
C TRP A 49 -7.33 2.67 -15.53
N LEU A 50 -7.16 3.08 -14.26
CA LEU A 50 -8.27 3.20 -13.32
C LEU A 50 -9.22 4.33 -13.71
N TYR A 51 -8.71 5.44 -14.25
CA TYR A 51 -9.53 6.51 -14.81
C TYR A 51 -10.50 6.01 -15.88
N ARG A 52 -10.07 5.03 -16.70
CA ARG A 52 -10.86 4.50 -17.81
C ARG A 52 -11.93 3.51 -17.36
N ILE A 53 -11.73 2.83 -16.23
CA ILE A 53 -12.62 1.77 -15.74
C ILE A 53 -13.54 2.28 -14.63
N ASP A 54 -12.98 2.97 -13.63
CA ASP A 54 -13.70 3.51 -12.49
C ASP A 54 -13.14 4.89 -12.09
N PRO A 55 -13.57 5.97 -12.78
CA PRO A 55 -13.11 7.32 -12.48
C PRO A 55 -13.55 7.80 -11.09
N ALA A 56 -14.62 7.22 -10.52
CA ALA A 56 -15.09 7.57 -9.17
C ALA A 56 -14.16 7.00 -8.10
N LEU A 57 -13.73 5.74 -8.24
CA LEU A 57 -12.71 5.16 -7.37
C LEU A 57 -11.38 5.92 -7.48
N LEU A 58 -10.96 6.31 -8.69
CA LEU A 58 -9.76 7.14 -8.83
C LEU A 58 -9.91 8.49 -8.11
N ALA A 59 -11.04 9.17 -8.29
CA ALA A 59 -11.30 10.45 -7.63
C ALA A 59 -11.24 10.32 -6.09
N GLU A 60 -11.77 9.23 -5.56
CA GLU A 60 -11.68 8.90 -4.14
C GLU A 60 -10.23 8.63 -3.69
N ARG A 61 -9.47 7.84 -4.47
CA ARG A 61 -8.07 7.52 -4.17
C ARG A 61 -7.13 8.72 -4.19
N LEU A 62 -7.45 9.76 -4.96
CA LEU A 62 -6.68 11.00 -5.01
C LEU A 62 -6.99 11.97 -3.86
N ARG A 63 -8.02 11.69 -3.04
CA ARG A 63 -8.37 12.53 -1.88
C ARG A 63 -7.24 12.50 -0.83
N PRO A 64 -7.11 13.57 -0.01
CA PRO A 64 -6.11 13.60 1.04
C PRO A 64 -6.26 12.46 2.04
N VAL A 65 -5.15 12.11 2.69
CA VAL A 65 -5.05 11.06 3.72
C VAL A 65 -5.80 11.40 5.01
N LEU A 66 -6.08 12.68 5.25
CA LEU A 66 -6.91 13.14 6.36
C LEU A 66 -8.26 13.62 5.82
N GLN A 67 -9.33 12.91 6.18
CA GLN A 67 -10.70 13.22 5.75
C GLN A 67 -11.61 13.51 6.94
N LYS A 68 -12.72 14.23 6.73
CA LYS A 68 -13.65 14.58 7.81
C LYS A 68 -14.29 13.33 8.43
N ASP A 69 -14.78 12.42 7.59
CA ASP A 69 -15.58 11.23 7.97
C ASP A 69 -14.73 10.03 8.42
N GLN A 70 -13.41 10.22 8.53
CA GLN A 70 -12.46 9.20 8.94
C GLN A 70 -12.45 9.07 10.47
N PRO A 71 -12.52 7.83 11.03
CA PRO A 71 -12.40 7.61 12.48
C PRO A 71 -11.12 8.22 13.04
N ALA A 72 -11.18 8.79 14.25
CA ALA A 72 -10.01 9.38 14.90
C ALA A 72 -8.85 8.37 15.04
N ALA A 73 -9.16 7.10 15.30
CA ALA A 73 -8.18 6.02 15.36
C ALA A 73 -7.46 5.80 14.01
N ASP A 74 -8.16 5.88 12.88
CA ASP A 74 -7.54 5.75 11.55
C ASP A 74 -6.71 7.00 11.21
N LYS A 75 -7.12 8.21 11.61
CA LYS A 75 -6.29 9.42 11.46
C LYS A 75 -4.96 9.28 12.20
N MET A 76 -5.02 8.89 13.48
CA MET A 76 -3.84 8.66 14.29
C MET A 76 -2.96 7.56 13.71
N PHE A 77 -3.57 6.46 13.25
CA PHE A 77 -2.87 5.40 12.55
C PHE A 77 -2.15 5.91 11.30
N MET A 78 -2.82 6.65 10.42
CA MET A 78 -2.23 7.14 9.17
C MET A 78 -1.07 8.11 9.44
N THR A 79 -1.20 8.98 10.44
CA THR A 79 -0.10 9.85 10.87
C THR A 79 1.10 9.04 11.35
N ALA A 80 0.90 8.08 12.26
CA ALA A 80 1.98 7.21 12.74
C ALA A 80 2.59 6.38 11.60
N PHE A 81 1.77 5.85 10.70
CA PHE A 81 2.19 5.05 9.55
C PHE A 81 3.11 5.85 8.62
N VAL A 82 2.80 7.12 8.35
CA VAL A 82 3.68 7.99 7.53
C VAL A 82 5.05 8.15 8.19
N PHE A 83 5.13 8.37 9.49
CA PHE A 83 6.42 8.47 10.19
C PHE A 83 7.20 7.15 10.17
N VAL A 84 6.53 6.02 10.39
CA VAL A 84 7.15 4.69 10.30
C VAL A 84 7.66 4.43 8.88
N MET A 85 6.88 4.80 7.86
CA MET A 85 7.28 4.64 6.46
C MET A 85 8.49 5.51 6.11
N LEU A 86 8.55 6.75 6.59
CA LEU A 86 9.72 7.62 6.41
C LEU A 86 10.95 7.06 7.12
N ALA A 87 10.81 6.61 8.37
CA ALA A 87 11.89 5.96 9.11
C ALA A 87 12.39 4.70 8.40
N TRP A 88 11.49 3.89 7.84
CA TRP A 88 11.83 2.70 7.07
C TRP A 88 12.63 3.02 5.81
N LEU A 89 12.25 4.06 5.06
CA LEU A 89 13.03 4.54 3.91
C LEU A 89 14.42 5.04 4.34
N VAL A 90 14.51 5.77 5.46
CA VAL A 90 15.79 6.22 6.03
C VAL A 90 16.66 5.03 6.44
N VAL A 91 16.10 4.01 7.09
CA VAL A 91 16.83 2.79 7.48
C VAL A 91 17.44 2.12 6.25
N MET A 92 16.69 1.97 5.16
CA MET A 92 17.20 1.36 3.92
C MET A 92 18.30 2.21 3.27
N GLY A 93 18.18 3.53 3.30
CA GLY A 93 19.25 4.41 2.81
C GLY A 93 20.50 4.38 3.69
N LEU A 94 20.35 4.39 5.02
CA LEU A 94 21.48 4.25 5.95
C LEU A 94 22.17 2.89 5.80
N ASP A 95 21.42 1.81 5.59
CA ASP A 95 21.95 0.48 5.30
C ASP A 95 22.83 0.50 4.05
N ARG A 96 22.39 1.20 2.99
CA ARG A 96 23.22 1.43 1.79
C ARG A 96 24.46 2.28 2.09
N ARG A 97 24.33 3.32 2.92
CA ARG A 97 25.45 4.22 3.29
C ARG A 97 26.55 3.49 4.04
N PHE A 98 26.18 2.66 4.99
CA PHE A 98 27.11 1.90 5.83
C PHE A 98 27.50 0.55 5.21
N GLN A 99 26.86 0.18 4.09
CA GLN A 99 27.07 -1.10 3.40
C GLN A 99 26.85 -2.29 4.35
N SER A 100 25.87 -2.18 5.26
CA SER A 100 25.65 -3.17 6.32
C SER A 100 24.99 -4.45 5.79
N SER A 101 24.37 -4.39 4.60
CA SER A 101 23.75 -5.52 3.93
C SER A 101 24.50 -5.87 2.65
N ASP A 102 24.81 -7.16 2.49
CA ASP A 102 25.17 -7.76 1.20
C ASP A 102 24.01 -8.64 0.73
N MET A 103 23.25 -8.14 -0.24
CA MET A 103 22.07 -8.83 -0.77
C MET A 103 22.29 -9.25 -2.22
N PRO A 104 22.26 -10.57 -2.52
CA PRO A 104 22.44 -11.08 -3.87
C PRO A 104 21.48 -10.46 -4.87
N THR A 105 21.95 -10.20 -6.08
CA THR A 105 21.14 -9.60 -7.16
C THR A 105 19.87 -10.42 -7.45
N ALA A 106 19.91 -11.74 -7.31
CA ALA A 106 18.73 -12.60 -7.47
C ALA A 106 17.60 -12.23 -6.50
N LEU A 107 17.92 -11.90 -5.24
CA LEU A 107 16.93 -11.44 -4.27
C LEU A 107 16.43 -10.02 -4.57
N GLN A 108 17.29 -9.15 -5.11
CA GLN A 108 16.86 -7.83 -5.58
C GLN A 108 15.89 -7.94 -6.76
N THR A 109 16.15 -8.85 -7.70
CA THR A 109 15.22 -9.16 -8.80
C THR A 109 13.91 -9.73 -8.28
N LEU A 110 13.95 -10.64 -7.31
CA LEU A 110 12.73 -11.12 -6.63
C LEU A 110 11.96 -9.96 -5.99
N GLY A 111 12.66 -9.00 -5.38
CA GLY A 111 12.05 -7.79 -4.83
C GLY A 111 11.26 -6.98 -5.87
N LEU A 112 11.83 -6.79 -7.07
CA LEU A 112 11.12 -6.16 -8.18
C LEU A 112 9.89 -6.98 -8.60
N VAL A 113 10.01 -8.30 -8.71
CA VAL A 113 8.88 -9.18 -9.05
C VAL A 113 7.76 -9.06 -8.02
N LEU A 114 8.09 -9.04 -6.72
CA LEU A 114 7.11 -8.86 -5.64
C LEU A 114 6.43 -7.49 -5.67
N PHE A 115 7.17 -6.42 -5.98
CA PHE A 115 6.59 -5.09 -6.20
C PHE A 115 5.60 -5.12 -7.39
N LEU A 116 6.00 -5.67 -8.53
CA LEU A 116 5.12 -5.78 -9.70
C LEU A 116 3.88 -6.63 -9.38
N ALA A 117 4.05 -7.76 -8.70
CA ALA A 117 2.96 -8.63 -8.26
C ALA A 117 1.99 -7.91 -7.32
N SER A 118 2.51 -7.16 -6.34
CA SER A 118 1.69 -6.29 -5.46
C SER A 118 0.86 -5.29 -6.27
N THR A 119 1.47 -4.66 -7.26
CA THR A 119 0.79 -3.69 -8.13
C THR A 119 -0.36 -4.38 -8.88
N LEU A 120 -0.08 -5.49 -9.55
CA LEU A 120 -1.08 -6.25 -10.30
C LEU A 120 -2.23 -6.75 -9.39
N PHE A 121 -1.90 -7.24 -8.20
CA PHE A 121 -2.91 -7.68 -7.22
C PHE A 121 -3.78 -6.51 -6.75
N THR A 122 -3.18 -5.35 -6.52
CA THR A 122 -3.92 -4.12 -6.17
C THR A 122 -4.84 -3.69 -7.32
N MET A 123 -4.41 -3.82 -8.58
CA MET A 123 -5.25 -3.53 -9.74
C MET A 123 -6.45 -4.48 -9.84
N TRP A 124 -6.26 -5.77 -9.50
CA TRP A 124 -7.38 -6.71 -9.41
C TRP A 124 -8.36 -6.30 -8.30
N VAL A 125 -7.86 -5.91 -7.13
CA VAL A 125 -8.71 -5.40 -6.04
C VAL A 125 -9.49 -4.15 -6.45
N PHE A 126 -8.88 -3.20 -7.18
CA PHE A 126 -9.58 -2.02 -7.67
C PHE A 126 -10.63 -2.32 -8.72
N ARG A 127 -10.39 -3.31 -9.57
CA ARG A 127 -11.39 -3.78 -10.54
C ARG A 127 -12.64 -4.31 -9.83
N GLU A 128 -12.44 -4.98 -8.70
CA GLU A 128 -13.52 -5.64 -7.97
C GLU A 128 -14.24 -4.72 -6.99
N ASN A 129 -13.52 -3.78 -6.36
CA ASN A 129 -14.05 -2.94 -5.28
C ASN A 129 -13.94 -1.44 -5.59
N SER A 130 -15.02 -0.88 -6.15
CA SER A 130 -15.21 0.56 -6.39
C SER A 130 -15.17 1.44 -5.12
N PHE A 131 -15.27 0.85 -3.93
CA PHE A 131 -15.28 1.54 -2.64
C PHE A 131 -13.91 1.51 -1.93
N ALA A 132 -12.85 1.05 -2.59
CA ALA A 132 -11.52 0.88 -1.99
C ALA A 132 -10.78 2.21 -1.71
N ALA A 133 -11.31 3.01 -0.78
CA ALA A 133 -10.79 4.31 -0.37
C ALA A 133 -9.38 4.21 0.25
N PRO A 134 -8.58 5.29 0.25
CA PRO A 134 -7.25 5.30 0.86
C PRO A 134 -7.28 5.38 2.40
N VAL A 135 -8.45 5.68 2.97
CA VAL A 135 -8.70 5.83 4.42
C VAL A 135 -9.90 4.97 4.84
N VAL A 136 -9.99 4.63 6.13
CA VAL A 136 -11.18 3.95 6.66
C VAL A 136 -12.34 4.94 6.70
N LYS A 137 -13.41 4.66 5.95
CA LYS A 137 -14.67 5.42 6.01
C LYS A 137 -15.81 4.62 5.38
N LEU A 138 -17.03 5.01 5.73
CA LEU A 138 -18.24 4.59 5.02
C LEU A 138 -18.55 5.61 3.92
N GLN A 139 -18.85 5.13 2.72
CA GLN A 139 -19.19 5.92 1.53
C GLN A 139 -20.69 5.80 1.26
N THR A 140 -21.50 6.28 2.20
CA THR A 140 -22.97 6.24 2.10
C THR A 140 -23.48 7.03 0.91
N GLU A 141 -22.79 8.12 0.54
CA GLU A 141 -23.07 8.94 -0.64
C GLU A 141 -22.91 8.19 -1.97
N ARG A 142 -22.16 7.08 -1.95
CA ARG A 142 -21.94 6.20 -3.11
C ARG A 142 -22.74 4.90 -3.02
N ALA A 143 -23.69 4.80 -2.08
CA ALA A 143 -24.44 3.58 -1.79
C ALA A 143 -23.51 2.36 -1.58
N GLN A 144 -22.49 2.54 -0.73
CA GLN A 144 -21.55 1.47 -0.41
C GLN A 144 -22.28 0.21 0.06
N HIS A 145 -21.88 -0.92 -0.53
CA HIS A 145 -22.34 -2.26 -0.18
C HIS A 145 -21.14 -3.20 -0.03
N VAL A 146 -21.38 -4.38 0.53
CA VAL A 146 -20.33 -5.37 0.72
C VAL A 146 -19.96 -6.00 -0.62
N ILE A 147 -18.65 -5.98 -0.92
CA ILE A 147 -18.06 -6.73 -2.03
C ILE A 147 -17.59 -8.07 -1.48
N SER A 148 -18.06 -9.17 -2.06
CA SER A 148 -17.72 -10.55 -1.64
C SER A 148 -17.27 -11.44 -2.79
N THR A 149 -16.89 -10.85 -3.91
CA THR A 149 -16.47 -11.49 -5.16
C THR A 149 -14.98 -11.25 -5.43
N GLY A 150 -14.41 -11.98 -6.39
CA GLY A 150 -12.98 -11.94 -6.68
C GLY A 150 -12.13 -12.26 -5.44
N PRO A 151 -11.09 -11.46 -5.10
CA PRO A 151 -10.23 -11.76 -3.97
C PRO A 151 -10.95 -11.64 -2.61
N TYR A 152 -12.06 -10.87 -2.56
CA TYR A 152 -12.90 -10.76 -1.35
C TYR A 152 -13.67 -12.04 -1.03
N ALA A 153 -13.79 -12.98 -1.97
CA ALA A 153 -14.39 -14.29 -1.67
C ALA A 153 -13.49 -15.17 -0.77
N HIS A 154 -12.18 -14.88 -0.72
CA HIS A 154 -11.19 -15.70 -0.01
C HIS A 154 -10.68 -15.05 1.27
N VAL A 155 -10.46 -13.73 1.23
CA VAL A 155 -9.95 -12.95 2.36
C VAL A 155 -10.68 -11.62 2.45
N ARG A 156 -10.90 -11.11 3.66
CA ARG A 156 -11.67 -9.86 3.85
C ARG A 156 -10.93 -8.59 3.45
N HIS A 157 -9.60 -8.64 3.45
CA HIS A 157 -8.72 -7.47 3.33
C HIS A 157 -7.63 -7.68 2.25
N PRO A 158 -7.98 -8.05 1.01
CA PRO A 158 -7.02 -8.48 0.00
C PRO A 158 -6.03 -7.39 -0.39
N MET A 159 -6.43 -6.11 -0.37
CA MET A 159 -5.49 -5.03 -0.67
C MET A 159 -4.27 -5.04 0.26
N TYR A 160 -4.48 -5.33 1.55
CA TYR A 160 -3.40 -5.40 2.52
C TYR A 160 -2.52 -6.64 2.29
N SER A 161 -3.07 -7.76 1.80
CA SER A 161 -2.29 -8.91 1.33
C SER A 161 -1.35 -8.52 0.20
N GLY A 162 -1.85 -7.71 -0.76
CA GLY A 162 -1.01 -7.10 -1.81
C GLY A 162 0.06 -6.19 -1.22
N MET A 163 -0.29 -5.31 -0.28
CA MET A 163 0.66 -4.41 0.38
C MET A 163 1.79 -5.17 1.07
N VAL A 164 1.53 -6.33 1.71
CA VAL A 164 2.59 -7.16 2.31
C VAL A 164 3.64 -7.57 1.28
N LEU A 165 3.23 -7.89 0.03
CA LEU A 165 4.18 -8.18 -1.05
C LEU A 165 5.03 -6.96 -1.41
N PHE A 166 4.46 -5.75 -1.40
CA PHE A 166 5.24 -4.52 -1.60
C PHE A 166 6.21 -4.25 -0.46
N PHE A 167 5.78 -4.39 0.80
CA PHE A 167 6.64 -4.17 1.98
C PHE A 167 7.74 -5.22 2.13
N ALA A 168 7.56 -6.43 1.57
CA ALA A 168 8.63 -7.40 1.40
C ALA A 168 9.52 -7.09 0.18
N GLY A 169 8.91 -6.69 -0.93
CA GLY A 169 9.57 -6.51 -2.22
C GLY A 169 10.49 -5.29 -2.28
N LEU A 170 10.08 -4.15 -1.70
CA LEU A 170 10.88 -2.92 -1.78
C LEU A 170 12.24 -3.03 -1.06
N PRO A 171 12.35 -3.56 0.17
CA PRO A 171 13.65 -3.77 0.81
C PRO A 171 14.53 -4.76 0.07
N LEU A 172 13.93 -5.85 -0.44
CA LEU A 172 14.64 -6.82 -1.26
C LEU A 172 15.22 -6.13 -2.51
N LEU A 173 14.41 -5.36 -3.24
CA LEU A 173 14.84 -4.59 -4.40
C LEU A 173 15.96 -3.62 -4.03
N LEU A 174 15.83 -2.89 -2.93
CA LEU A 174 16.82 -1.93 -2.47
C LEU A 174 18.10 -2.57 -1.92
N GLY A 175 18.10 -3.90 -1.70
CA GLY A 175 19.24 -4.64 -1.18
C GLY A 175 19.42 -4.48 0.34
N SER A 176 18.33 -4.31 1.09
CA SER A 176 18.36 -4.00 2.52
C SER A 176 17.74 -5.09 3.40
N TRP A 177 18.56 -5.80 4.17
CA TRP A 177 18.09 -6.77 5.16
C TRP A 177 17.39 -6.08 6.33
N TRP A 178 17.88 -4.90 6.74
CA TRP A 178 17.27 -4.11 7.81
C TRP A 178 15.87 -3.61 7.44
N GLY A 179 15.68 -3.16 6.18
CA GLY A 179 14.36 -2.82 5.67
C GLY A 179 13.42 -4.02 5.67
N LEU A 180 13.91 -5.21 5.29
CA LEU A 180 13.11 -6.44 5.29
C LEU A 180 12.77 -6.91 6.71
N ALA A 181 13.68 -6.76 7.66
CA ALA A 181 13.48 -7.12 9.07
C ALA A 181 12.34 -6.31 9.73
N MET A 182 11.96 -5.16 9.16
CA MET A 182 10.79 -4.37 9.60
C MET A 182 9.46 -4.91 9.07
N LEU A 183 9.43 -5.92 8.22
CA LEU A 183 8.18 -6.48 7.67
C LEU A 183 7.17 -6.94 8.74
N PRO A 184 7.56 -7.63 9.84
CA PRO A 184 6.63 -7.98 10.92
C PRO A 184 5.94 -6.78 11.56
N LEU A 185 6.65 -5.63 11.66
CA LEU A 185 6.07 -4.38 12.15
C LEU A 185 4.96 -3.89 11.22
N PHE A 186 5.17 -3.91 9.90
CA PHE A 186 4.13 -3.52 8.93
C PHE A 186 2.93 -4.47 8.95
N VAL A 187 3.15 -5.78 9.09
CA VAL A 187 2.06 -6.75 9.25
C VAL A 187 1.25 -6.46 10.52
N ALA A 188 1.90 -6.14 11.63
CA ALA A 188 1.23 -5.75 12.88
C ALA A 188 0.46 -4.42 12.73
N LEU A 189 1.02 -3.43 12.03
CA LEU A 189 0.32 -2.17 11.73
C LEU A 189 -0.92 -2.41 10.87
N PHE A 190 -0.84 -3.24 9.84
CA PHE A 190 -2.02 -3.63 9.07
C PHE A 190 -3.05 -4.37 9.92
N ALA A 191 -2.61 -5.22 10.86
CA ALA A 191 -3.54 -5.89 11.75
C ALA A 191 -4.33 -4.92 12.64
N VAL A 192 -3.67 -3.88 13.15
CA VAL A 192 -4.32 -2.78 13.88
C VAL A 192 -5.31 -2.05 12.98
N ARG A 193 -4.89 -1.64 11.77
CA ARG A 193 -5.74 -0.90 10.84
C ARG A 193 -6.96 -1.69 10.40
N ILE A 194 -6.78 -2.97 10.07
CA ILE A 194 -7.87 -3.91 9.75
C ILE A 194 -8.87 -3.97 10.90
N SER A 195 -8.42 -3.97 12.15
CA SER A 195 -9.32 -4.02 13.30
C SER A 195 -10.13 -2.73 13.47
N ILE A 196 -9.57 -1.57 13.12
CA ILE A 196 -10.28 -0.29 13.06
C ILE A 196 -11.32 -0.35 11.93
N GLU A 197 -10.90 -0.79 10.74
CA GLU A 197 -11.76 -0.90 9.56
C GLU A 197 -12.93 -1.86 9.79
N GLU A 198 -12.69 -3.08 10.27
CA GLU A 198 -13.77 -4.03 10.57
C GLU A 198 -14.75 -3.49 11.61
N ARG A 199 -14.28 -2.73 12.61
CA ARG A 199 -15.17 -2.12 13.61
C ARG A 199 -16.08 -1.08 12.96
N THR A 200 -15.54 -0.23 12.09
CA THR A 200 -16.32 0.76 11.34
C THR A 200 -17.31 0.09 10.39
N LEU A 201 -16.89 -0.94 9.64
CA LEU A 201 -17.74 -1.65 8.70
C LEU A 201 -18.85 -2.43 9.40
N ARG A 202 -18.57 -3.14 10.51
CA ARG A 202 -19.62 -3.82 11.29
C ARG A 202 -20.63 -2.85 11.89
N ALA A 203 -20.20 -1.64 12.25
CA ALA A 203 -21.07 -0.65 12.88
C ALA A 203 -22.00 0.06 11.88
N GLY A 204 -21.63 0.16 10.61
CA GLY A 204 -22.39 0.99 9.67
C GLY A 204 -22.50 0.51 8.23
N LEU A 205 -21.95 -0.66 7.86
CA LEU A 205 -22.16 -1.28 6.56
C LEU A 205 -23.10 -2.49 6.67
N PRO A 206 -24.36 -2.39 6.22
CA PRO A 206 -25.28 -3.53 6.20
C PRO A 206 -24.70 -4.73 5.44
N GLY A 207 -24.90 -5.94 5.97
CA GLY A 207 -24.40 -7.19 5.36
C GLY A 207 -22.95 -7.55 5.72
N TYR A 208 -22.19 -6.66 6.35
CA TYR A 208 -20.77 -6.91 6.62
C TYR A 208 -20.55 -7.98 7.69
N THR A 209 -21.43 -8.06 8.69
CA THR A 209 -21.34 -9.08 9.75
C THR A 209 -21.57 -10.48 9.19
N GLU A 210 -22.56 -10.65 8.31
CA GLU A 210 -22.88 -11.90 7.62
C GLU A 210 -21.75 -12.31 6.66
N TYR A 211 -21.19 -11.34 5.95
CA TYR A 211 -20.00 -11.55 5.13
C TYR A 211 -18.80 -12.01 5.97
N ALA A 212 -18.54 -11.36 7.10
CA ALA A 212 -17.43 -11.70 7.97
C ALA A 212 -17.55 -13.08 8.63
N ALA A 213 -18.78 -13.58 8.82
CA ALA A 213 -19.04 -14.94 9.27
C ALA A 213 -18.70 -16.00 8.20
N ARG A 214 -18.89 -15.67 6.91
CA ARG A 214 -18.61 -16.57 5.78
C ARG A 214 -17.13 -16.58 5.40
N VAL A 215 -16.55 -15.41 5.19
CA VAL A 215 -15.13 -15.27 4.80
C VAL A 215 -14.30 -15.12 6.06
N ARG A 216 -13.70 -16.22 6.54
CA ARG A 216 -13.06 -16.29 7.86
C ARG A 216 -11.70 -15.59 7.93
N TYR A 217 -10.95 -15.59 6.84
CA TYR A 217 -9.59 -15.06 6.80
C TYR A 217 -9.56 -13.54 6.51
N ARG A 218 -8.65 -12.82 7.14
CA ARG A 218 -8.41 -11.38 6.96
C ARG A 218 -7.42 -11.15 5.83
N LEU A 219 -6.23 -11.75 5.91
CA LEU A 219 -5.09 -11.46 5.04
C LEU A 219 -4.64 -12.67 4.25
N VAL A 220 -4.40 -13.80 4.92
CA VAL A 220 -3.80 -14.99 4.31
C VAL A 220 -4.68 -16.20 4.61
N PRO A 221 -5.20 -16.89 3.58
CA PRO A 221 -5.97 -18.10 3.79
C PRO A 221 -5.23 -19.11 4.65
N GLY A 222 -5.88 -19.62 5.68
CA GLY A 222 -5.33 -20.62 6.60
C GLY A 222 -4.44 -20.07 7.73
N VAL A 223 -4.14 -18.77 7.75
CA VAL A 223 -3.32 -18.15 8.80
C VAL A 223 -4.13 -17.19 9.64
N TRP A 224 -4.68 -16.14 9.00
CA TRP A 224 -5.41 -15.08 9.69
C TRP A 224 -6.39 -14.35 8.79
#